data_AF-A0A9D8CC57-F1
#
_entry.id   AF-A0A9D8CC57-F1
#
_cell.length_a   1.000
_cell.length_b   1.000
_cell.length_c   1.000
_cell.angle_alpha   90.00
_cell.angle_beta   90.00
_cell.angle_gamma   90.00
#
_symmetry.space_group_name_H-M   'P 1'
#
loop_
_entity.id
_entity.type
_entity.pdbx_description
1 polymer ?
#
loop_
_entity_poly.entity_id
_entity_poly.type
_entity_poly.pdbx_seq_one_letter_code
_entity_poly.pdbx_strand_id
1 'polypeptide(L)'
;MATGEHSGYAYAGLLAPWALDDRWTAGLSLAAGAYRRGDGKDLGSGLEFRSQAEVSYRLDNGHRLGVSAAHLSNAGVGHRNPGTNILMLATYAVPLD
;
A
#
# COMPACT_ATOMS: atom_id res chain seq x y z
N MET A 1 8.33 -1.93 2.03
CA MET A 1 7.69 -2.91 2.95
C MET A 1 8.58 -4.13 3.03
N ALA A 2 8.73 -4.71 4.21
CA ALA A 2 9.50 -5.94 4.41
C ALA A 2 8.80 -6.85 5.42
N THR A 3 9.09 -8.15 5.36
CA THR A 3 8.62 -9.14 6.33
C THR A 3 9.78 -9.65 7.19
N GLY A 4 9.47 -10.33 8.30
CA GLY A 4 10.47 -11.04 9.10
C GLY A 4 11.15 -12.20 8.34
N GLU A 5 10.57 -12.64 7.23
CA GLU A 5 11.09 -13.70 6.37
C GLU A 5 11.84 -13.12 5.15
N HIS A 6 12.49 -11.97 5.34
CA HIS A 6 13.37 -11.32 4.36
C HIS A 6 12.74 -10.99 2.99
N SER A 7 11.41 -11.03 2.87
CA SER A 7 10.72 -10.58 1.65
C SER A 7 10.64 -9.06 1.63
N GLY A 8 10.74 -8.46 0.44
CA GLY A 8 10.75 -7.01 0.26
C GLY A 8 9.80 -6.57 -0.84
N TYR A 9 9.21 -5.39 -0.70
CA TYR A 9 8.35 -4.78 -1.70
C TYR A 9 8.53 -3.25 -1.72
N ALA A 10 8.82 -2.71 -2.90
CA ALA A 10 8.89 -1.28 -3.19
C ALA A 10 7.93 -0.95 -4.33
N TYR A 11 7.23 0.17 -4.24
CA TYR A 11 6.17 0.50 -5.20
C TYR A 11 6.07 1.99 -5.44
N ALA A 12 5.52 2.35 -6.59
CA ALA A 12 5.15 3.70 -6.96
C ALA A 12 3.78 3.67 -7.65
N GLY A 13 2.99 4.72 -7.47
CA GLY A 13 1.62 4.72 -7.95
C GLY A 13 0.90 6.04 -7.74
N LEU A 14 -0.40 5.98 -8.00
CA LEU A 14 -1.31 7.11 -7.92
C LEU A 14 -2.21 6.97 -6.70
N LEU A 15 -2.49 8.10 -6.06
CA LEU A 15 -3.44 8.23 -4.96
C LEU A 15 -4.57 9.16 -5.42
N ALA A 16 -5.81 8.72 -5.26
CA ALA A 16 -7.01 9.53 -5.39
C ALA A 16 -7.55 9.81 -3.97
N PRO A 17 -7.31 11.00 -3.40
CA PRO A 17 -7.86 11.39 -2.11
C PRO A 17 -9.23 12.08 -2.28
N TRP A 18 -10.14 11.84 -1.33
CA TRP A 18 -11.42 12.53 -1.19
C TRP A 18 -11.54 13.09 0.23
N ALA A 19 -11.72 14.40 0.34
CA ALA A 19 -12.05 15.02 1.62
C ALA A 19 -13.45 14.57 2.03
N LEU A 20 -13.57 14.00 3.22
CA LEU A 20 -14.85 13.67 3.84
C LEU A 20 -15.36 14.86 4.66
N ASP A 21 -14.44 15.58 5.31
CA ASP A 21 -14.64 16.86 5.96
C ASP A 21 -13.29 17.63 6.03
N ASP A 22 -13.21 18.66 6.88
CA ASP A 22 -12.00 19.48 7.04
C ASP A 22 -10.79 18.71 7.60
N ARG A 23 -10.98 17.53 8.19
CA ARG A 23 -9.91 16.77 8.86
C ARG A 23 -9.80 15.34 8.35
N TRP A 24 -10.86 14.74 7.86
CA TRP A 24 -10.90 13.36 7.40
C TRP A 24 -10.76 13.26 5.89
N THR A 25 -9.92 12.34 5.44
CA THR A 25 -9.71 12.02 4.04
C THR A 25 -9.83 10.52 3.84
N ALA A 26 -10.70 10.10 2.92
CA ALA A 26 -10.65 8.76 2.35
C ALA A 26 -9.75 8.76 1.12
N GLY A 27 -9.03 7.68 0.86
CA GLY A 27 -8.15 7.58 -0.30
C GLY A 27 -8.16 6.20 -0.91
N LEU A 28 -8.15 6.14 -2.24
CA LEU A 28 -7.89 4.93 -3.00
C LEU A 28 -6.56 5.11 -3.71
N SER A 29 -5.73 4.08 -3.73
CA SER A 29 -4.49 4.10 -4.50
C SER A 29 -4.27 2.83 -5.29
N LEU A 30 -3.63 3.01 -6.44
CA LEU A 30 -3.18 1.96 -7.34
C LEU A 30 -1.69 2.15 -7.57
N ALA A 31 -0.91 1.08 -7.43
CA ALA A 31 0.52 1.12 -7.61
C ALA A 31 1.04 -0.15 -8.30
N ALA A 32 2.16 -0.01 -8.99
CA ALA A 32 2.98 -1.13 -9.43
C ALA A 32 4.26 -1.15 -8.57
N GLY A 33 4.83 -2.33 -8.35
CA GLY A 33 6.02 -2.45 -7.53
C GLY A 33 6.86 -3.68 -7.80
N ALA A 34 8.10 -3.59 -7.36
CA ALA A 34 9.06 -4.67 -7.38
C ALA A 34 8.97 -5.47 -6.08
N TYR A 35 8.67 -6.75 -6.20
CA TYR A 35 8.67 -7.72 -5.11
C TYR A 35 9.94 -8.58 -5.18
N ARG A 36 10.63 -8.68 -4.04
CA ARG A 36 11.73 -9.61 -3.84
C ARG A 36 11.28 -10.68 -2.85
N ARG A 37 11.20 -11.92 -3.35
CA ARG A 37 10.93 -13.09 -2.53
C ARG A 37 12.07 -13.33 -1.53
N GLY A 38 11.70 -13.55 -0.27
CA GLY A 38 12.54 -14.20 0.73
C GLY A 38 11.98 -15.58 1.08
N ASP A 39 12.03 -15.95 2.35
CA ASP A 39 11.52 -17.24 2.84
C ASP A 39 10.00 -17.24 3.11
N GLY A 40 9.36 -16.10 2.87
CA GLY A 40 7.93 -15.93 3.09
C GLY A 40 7.06 -16.27 1.88
N LYS A 41 5.90 -15.62 1.82
CA LYS A 41 4.87 -15.91 0.82
C LYS A 41 5.36 -15.65 -0.61
N ASP A 42 5.48 -16.71 -1.39
CA ASP A 42 5.80 -16.63 -2.81
C ASP A 42 4.64 -16.06 -3.63
N LEU A 43 4.79 -14.83 -4.12
CA LEU A 43 3.77 -14.15 -4.93
C LEU A 43 3.80 -14.54 -6.40
N GLY A 44 4.82 -15.26 -6.88
CA GLY A 44 4.84 -15.79 -8.24
C GLY A 44 5.42 -14.87 -9.32
N SER A 45 5.70 -13.60 -9.00
CA SER A 45 6.28 -12.62 -9.91
C SER A 45 7.20 -11.64 -9.14
N GLY A 46 8.17 -11.06 -9.84
CA GLY A 46 8.92 -9.90 -9.33
C GLY A 46 8.16 -8.58 -9.49
N LEU A 47 7.14 -8.56 -10.35
CA LEU A 47 6.22 -7.44 -10.55
C LEU A 47 4.89 -7.75 -9.86
N GLU A 48 4.45 -6.86 -8.98
CA GLU A 48 3.18 -6.95 -8.27
C GLU A 48 2.42 -5.62 -8.35
N PHE A 49 1.10 -5.69 -8.35
CA PHE A 49 0.18 -4.56 -8.36
C PHE A 49 -0.53 -4.44 -7.02
N ARG A 50 -0.62 -3.22 -6.51
CA ARG A 50 -1.20 -2.90 -5.21
C ARG A 50 -2.41 -2.00 -5.37
N SER A 51 -3.53 -2.43 -4.81
CA SER A 51 -4.73 -1.62 -4.62
C SER A 51 -4.93 -1.38 -3.14
N GLN A 52 -5.09 -0.13 -2.70
CA GLN A 52 -5.29 0.21 -1.29
C GLN A 52 -6.48 1.15 -1.11
N ALA A 53 -7.22 0.95 -0.02
CA ALA A 53 -8.10 1.95 0.57
C ALA A 53 -7.50 2.44 1.91
N GLU A 54 -7.57 3.74 2.16
CA GLU A 54 -7.09 4.40 3.38
C GLU A 54 -8.15 5.38 3.90
N VAL A 55 -8.23 5.49 5.22
CA VAL A 55 -8.86 6.63 5.90
C VAL A 55 -7.79 7.29 6.77
N SER A 56 -7.69 8.61 6.68
CA SER A 56 -6.70 9.39 7.40
C SER A 56 -7.29 10.66 8.02
N TYR A 57 -6.71 11.07 9.14
CA TYR A 57 -7.00 12.31 9.85
C TYR A 57 -5.84 13.30 9.67
N ARG A 58 -6.18 14.53 9.30
CA ARG A 58 -5.26 15.66 9.11
C ARG A 58 -5.09 16.43 10.42
N LEU A 59 -3.84 16.49 10.87
CA LEU A 59 -3.38 17.28 12.01
C LEU A 59 -3.31 18.76 11.63
N ASP A 60 -3.26 19.64 12.63
CA ASP A 60 -3.23 21.09 12.41
C ASP A 60 -2.00 21.56 11.62
N ASN A 61 -0.91 20.80 11.66
CA ASN A 61 0.31 21.04 10.90
C ASN A 61 0.28 20.45 9.48
N GLY A 62 -0.86 19.93 9.01
CA GLY A 62 -1.01 19.35 7.67
C GLY A 62 -0.56 17.90 7.53
N HIS A 63 0.12 17.34 8.54
CA HIS A 63 0.45 15.91 8.56
C HIS A 63 -0.80 15.05 8.65
N ARG A 64 -0.73 13.81 8.16
CA ARG A 64 -1.85 12.87 8.22
C ARG A 64 -1.49 11.57 8.92
N LEU A 65 -2.39 11.10 9.78
CA LEU A 65 -2.36 9.79 10.42
C LEU A 65 -3.52 8.95 9.90
N GLY A 66 -3.25 7.73 9.44
CA GLY A 66 -4.28 6.89 8.84
C GLY A 66 -4.17 5.40 9.15
N VAL A 67 -5.18 4.69 8.69
CA VAL A 67 -5.26 3.23 8.68
C VAL A 67 -5.60 2.82 7.25
N SER A 68 -4.96 1.77 6.76
CA SER A 68 -5.18 1.33 5.38
C SER A 68 -5.24 -0.18 5.22
N ALA A 69 -6.03 -0.62 4.25
CA ALA A 69 -6.10 -2.00 3.80
C ALA A 69 -5.67 -2.05 2.33
N ALA A 70 -4.83 -3.02 1.99
CA ALA A 70 -4.31 -3.18 0.65
C ALA A 70 -4.35 -4.63 0.18
N HIS A 71 -4.53 -4.82 -1.11
CA HIS A 71 -4.38 -6.09 -1.81
C HIS A 71 -3.20 -6.00 -2.77
N LEU A 72 -2.33 -7.01 -2.74
CA LEU A 72 -1.17 -7.14 -3.61
C LEU A 72 -1.32 -8.40 -4.47
N SER A 73 -1.19 -8.30 -5.78
CA SER A 73 -1.27 -9.43 -6.71
C SER A 73 -0.56 -9.13 -8.03
N ASN A 74 -0.17 -10.16 -8.78
CA ASN A 74 0.52 -9.96 -10.07
C ASN A 74 -0.41 -10.03 -11.28
N ALA A 75 -1.74 -10.07 -11.07
CA ALA A 75 -2.74 -10.17 -12.13
C ALA A 75 -2.55 -11.35 -13.11
N GLY A 76 -1.81 -12.40 -12.71
CA GLY A 76 -1.57 -13.59 -13.54
C GLY A 76 -0.38 -13.47 -14.50
N VAL A 77 0.44 -12.43 -14.41
CA VAL A 77 1.65 -12.30 -15.25
C VAL A 77 2.79 -13.22 -14.80
N GLY A 78 2.72 -13.74 -13.57
CA GLY A 78 3.68 -14.67 -13.00
C GLY A 78 3.32 -16.14 -13.22
N HIS A 79 4.14 -17.04 -12.68
CA HIS A 79 3.88 -18.49 -12.77
C HIS A 79 2.76 -18.97 -11.82
N ARG A 80 2.34 -18.11 -10.88
CA ARG A 80 1.20 -18.28 -9.98
C ARG A 80 0.76 -16.90 -9.48
N ASN A 81 -0.48 -16.79 -8.98
CA ASN A 81 -0.99 -15.54 -8.39
C ASN A 81 -1.81 -15.83 -7.12
N PRO A 82 -1.16 -16.08 -5.97
CA PRO A 82 -1.87 -16.32 -4.72
C PRO A 82 -2.44 -15.04 -4.10
N GLY A 83 -1.93 -13.87 -4.50
CA GLY A 83 -2.21 -12.57 -3.89
C GLY A 83 -1.87 -12.48 -2.40
N THR A 84 -1.96 -11.30 -1.80
CA THR A 84 -1.95 -11.13 -0.35
C THR A 84 -2.66 -9.87 0.10
N ASN A 85 -3.26 -9.90 1.28
CA ASN A 85 -3.90 -8.74 1.91
C ASN A 85 -2.99 -8.19 3.01
N ILE A 86 -2.95 -6.87 3.12
CA ILE A 86 -2.12 -6.14 4.08
C ILE A 86 -3.03 -5.18 4.83
N LEU A 87 -2.97 -5.21 6.16
CA LEU A 87 -3.56 -4.20 7.03
C LEU A 87 -2.43 -3.36 7.62
N MET A 88 -2.43 -2.06 7.35
CA MET A 88 -1.53 -1.09 7.98
C MET A 88 -2.29 -0.41 9.12
N LEU A 89 -1.85 -0.67 10.35
CA LEU A 89 -2.47 -0.11 11.57
C LEU A 89 -2.16 1.38 11.75
N ALA A 90 -1.07 1.86 11.14
CA ALA A 90 -0.69 3.26 11.16
C ALA A 90 0.02 3.63 9.85
N THR A 91 -0.51 4.62 9.14
CA THR A 91 0.18 5.35 8.08
C THR A 91 0.43 6.77 8.56
N TYR A 92 1.60 7.31 8.23
CA TYR A 92 1.95 8.69 8.52
C TYR A 92 2.43 9.35 7.24
N ALA A 93 1.77 10.44 6.86
CA ALA A 93 2.13 11.23 5.69
C ALA A 93 2.52 12.65 6.11
N VAL A 94 3.63 13.11 5.55
CA VAL A 94 4.19 14.44 5.76
C VAL A 94 3.91 15.25 4.48
N PRO A 95 3.39 16.48 4.59
CA PRO A 95 3.21 17.33 3.42
C PRO A 95 4.60 17.81 2.94
N LEU A 96 4.76 18.01 1.62
CA LEU A 96 6.07 18.29 0.98
C LEU A 96 6.20 19.75 0.53
N ASP A 97 5.39 20.62 1.13
CA ASP A 97 5.30 22.07 0.91
C ASP A 97 6.48 22.85 1.52
#